data_AF-A0A848DEF7-F1
#
_entry.id   AF-A0A848DEF7-F1
#
_cell.length_a   1.000
_cell.length_b   1.000
_cell.length_c   1.000
_cell.angle_alpha   90.00
_cell.angle_beta   90.00
_cell.angle_gamma   90.00
#
_symmetry.space_group_name_H-M   'P 1'
#
loop_
_entity.id
_entity.type
_entity.pdbx_description
1 polymer ?
#
loop_
_entity_poly.entity_id
_entity_poly.type
_entity_poly.pdbx_seq_one_letter_code
_entity_poly.pdbx_strand_id
1 'polypeptide(L)'
;MSMYPPPGGYERPASTDPLVPLNLDQWFGKVFGVVRRSWPSLSVIQLAAALPGMLLGGLAQWIVLGGAAPTPETAVTAGAAGGVVAIVFSLFAQGASVFVAIREAVGRPVQAGAALHFAAGRALPLLGWGLVGGVLIFLGLLLLVVPGIYVTTVVVAALVGVVVVERGGIDRAFTLVNRRFLPTFGRMVIFFVVGFGYSSMVGAVVALVSEPGSLNELLLSGVLALPLSLASVGVAVVTYAELRFHEDPAVSSGRLAVELER
;
A
#
# COMPACT_ATOMS: atom_id res chain seq x y z
N MET A 1 34.00 36.65 -26.91
CA MET A 1 33.56 35.32 -27.39
C MET A 1 32.52 34.80 -26.41
N SER A 2 31.26 34.74 -26.84
CA SER A 2 30.13 34.26 -26.05
C SER A 2 30.17 32.73 -26.01
N MET A 3 30.29 32.16 -24.81
CA MET A 3 30.28 30.71 -24.60
C MET A 3 28.82 30.26 -24.49
N TYR A 4 28.29 29.69 -25.56
CA TYR A 4 27.01 29.00 -25.54
C TYR A 4 27.22 27.65 -24.84
N PRO A 5 26.48 27.31 -23.77
CA PRO A 5 26.56 25.97 -23.21
C PRO A 5 25.91 24.98 -24.19
N PRO A 6 26.49 23.77 -24.36
CA PRO A 6 25.91 22.75 -25.23
C PRO A 6 24.54 22.29 -24.67
N PRO A 7 23.61 21.83 -25.53
CA PRO A 7 22.33 21.27 -25.11
C PRO A 7 22.55 19.86 -24.54
N GLY A 8 23.19 19.77 -23.38
CA GLY A 8 23.24 18.56 -22.57
C GLY A 8 22.01 18.55 -21.68
N GLY A 9 21.18 17.52 -21.81
CA GLY A 9 20.02 17.32 -20.94
C GLY A 9 20.43 17.46 -19.49
N TYR A 10 19.74 18.30 -18.74
CA TYR A 10 19.96 18.46 -17.30
C TYR A 10 19.69 17.12 -16.60
N GLU A 11 20.71 16.28 -16.47
CA GLU A 11 20.75 15.24 -15.45
C GLU A 11 20.66 15.96 -14.10
N ARG A 12 19.45 16.13 -13.57
CA ARG A 12 19.29 16.57 -12.19
C ARG A 12 20.02 15.55 -11.31
N PRO A 13 20.86 15.99 -10.37
CA PRO A 13 21.54 15.09 -9.44
C PRO A 13 20.55 14.11 -8.81
N ALA A 14 20.95 12.84 -8.67
CA ALA A 14 20.17 11.87 -7.93
C ALA A 14 19.88 12.43 -6.54
N SER A 15 18.60 12.53 -6.17
CA SER A 15 18.25 12.96 -4.82
C SER A 15 18.84 11.95 -3.83
N THR A 16 19.76 12.43 -2.99
CA THR A 16 20.41 11.64 -1.92
C THR A 16 19.43 11.18 -0.86
N ASP A 17 18.21 11.74 -0.86
CA ASP A 17 17.13 11.34 0.03
C ASP A 17 16.62 9.93 -0.30
N PRO A 18 16.47 9.03 0.67
CA PRO A 18 16.09 7.64 0.42
C PRO A 18 14.64 7.44 -0.03
N LEU A 19 13.73 8.42 0.13
CA LEU A 19 12.31 8.29 -0.18
C LEU A 19 11.79 9.29 -1.21
N VAL A 20 12.47 10.42 -1.44
CA VAL A 20 11.97 11.52 -2.29
C VAL A 20 12.53 11.44 -3.72
N PRO A 21 11.82 10.85 -4.71
CA PRO A 21 12.29 10.78 -6.08
C PRO A 21 12.08 12.12 -6.82
N LEU A 22 12.98 12.43 -7.76
CA LEU A 22 12.85 13.60 -8.63
C LEU A 22 12.27 13.28 -10.01
N ASN A 23 12.29 12.01 -10.40
CA ASN A 23 11.84 11.52 -11.71
C ASN A 23 11.34 10.06 -11.58
N LEU A 24 10.87 9.48 -12.69
CA LEU A 24 10.29 8.14 -12.70
C LEU A 24 11.31 7.04 -12.40
N ASP A 25 12.53 7.15 -12.94
CA ASP A 25 13.61 6.20 -12.69
C ASP A 25 13.99 6.15 -11.21
N GLN A 26 14.22 7.31 -10.59
CA GLN A 26 14.43 7.39 -9.15
C GLN A 26 13.24 6.88 -8.34
N TRP A 27 12.02 7.04 -8.84
CA TRP A 27 10.83 6.49 -8.18
C TRP A 27 10.90 4.97 -8.12
N PHE A 28 11.25 4.28 -9.21
CA PHE A 28 11.48 2.83 -9.19
C PHE A 28 12.63 2.46 -8.25
N GLY A 29 13.78 3.11 -8.40
CA GLY A 29 14.95 2.85 -7.55
C GLY A 29 14.65 2.99 -6.06
N LYS A 30 13.83 3.97 -5.68
CA LYS A 30 13.43 4.20 -4.28
C LYS A 30 12.35 3.22 -3.81
N VAL A 31 11.40 2.83 -4.67
CA VAL A 31 10.44 1.76 -4.35
C VAL A 31 11.19 0.45 -4.06
N PHE A 32 12.10 0.04 -4.94
CA PHE A 32 12.96 -1.13 -4.71
C PHE A 32 13.88 -0.93 -3.50
N GLY A 33 14.38 0.28 -3.28
CA GLY A 33 15.17 0.64 -2.11
C GLY A 33 14.42 0.43 -0.80
N VAL A 34 13.13 0.81 -0.74
CA VAL A 34 12.27 0.55 0.42
C VAL A 34 12.09 -0.96 0.61
N VAL A 35 11.73 -1.70 -0.45
CA VAL A 35 11.54 -3.16 -0.35
C VAL A 35 12.82 -3.83 0.14
N ARG A 36 13.96 -3.56 -0.50
CA ARG A 36 15.25 -4.19 -0.16
C ARG A 36 15.72 -3.83 1.25
N ARG A 37 15.47 -2.60 1.71
CA ARG A 37 15.86 -2.15 3.05
C ARG A 37 14.95 -2.72 4.13
N SER A 38 13.65 -2.73 3.87
CA SER A 38 12.62 -2.96 4.88
C SER A 38 11.94 -4.32 4.81
N TRP A 39 12.29 -5.18 3.85
CA TRP A 39 11.61 -6.48 3.66
C TRP A 39 11.51 -7.34 4.92
N PRO A 40 12.50 -7.42 5.86
CA PRO A 40 12.35 -8.30 7.01
C PRO A 40 11.24 -7.79 7.93
N SER A 41 11.29 -6.51 8.29
CA SER A 41 10.30 -5.85 9.14
C SER A 41 8.92 -5.85 8.51
N LEU A 42 8.85 -5.52 7.21
CA LEU A 42 7.60 -5.51 6.46
C LEU A 42 7.00 -6.91 6.33
N SER A 43 7.80 -7.95 6.07
CA SER A 43 7.29 -9.32 5.96
C SER A 43 6.66 -9.79 7.27
N VAL A 44 7.28 -9.47 8.42
CA VAL A 44 6.71 -9.78 9.74
C VAL A 44 5.36 -9.08 9.93
N ILE A 45 5.28 -7.79 9.59
CA ILE A 45 4.02 -7.01 9.71
C ILE A 45 2.94 -7.60 8.80
N GLN A 46 3.25 -7.85 7.54
CA GLN A 46 2.29 -8.34 6.55
C GLN A 46 1.82 -9.75 6.89
N LEU A 47 2.71 -10.64 7.32
CA LEU A 47 2.35 -11.98 7.77
C LEU A 47 1.50 -11.93 9.04
N ALA A 48 1.91 -11.15 10.05
CA ALA A 48 1.14 -11.01 11.29
C ALA A 48 -0.28 -10.48 11.04
N ALA A 49 -0.44 -9.56 10.09
CA ALA A 49 -1.74 -9.03 9.70
C ALA A 49 -2.57 -9.98 8.81
N ALA A 50 -1.92 -10.82 8.00
CA ALA A 50 -2.61 -11.82 7.19
C ALA A 50 -3.17 -12.96 8.04
N LEU A 51 -2.51 -13.31 9.17
CA LEU A 51 -2.88 -14.45 10.02
C LEU A 51 -4.35 -14.44 10.47
N PRO A 52 -4.93 -13.36 11.03
CA PRO A 52 -6.34 -13.35 11.42
C PRO A 52 -7.30 -13.64 10.25
N GLY A 53 -7.03 -13.05 9.07
CA GLY A 53 -7.83 -13.29 7.88
C GLY A 53 -7.73 -14.74 7.40
N MET A 54 -6.53 -15.31 7.41
CA MET A 54 -6.28 -16.71 7.07
C MET A 54 -6.97 -17.68 8.03
N LEU A 55 -6.87 -17.43 9.34
CA LEU A 55 -7.48 -18.27 10.36
C LEU A 55 -9.01 -18.24 10.27
N LEU A 56 -9.60 -17.07 10.10
CA LEU A 56 -11.05 -16.95 9.92
C LEU A 56 -11.53 -17.53 8.61
N GLY A 57 -10.79 -17.33 7.52
CA GLY A 57 -11.09 -17.93 6.22
C GLY A 57 -11.03 -19.46 6.29
N GLY A 58 -9.96 -20.01 6.87
CA GLY A 58 -9.80 -21.45 7.08
C GLY A 58 -10.88 -22.04 8.01
N LEU A 59 -11.22 -21.34 9.11
CA LEU A 59 -12.30 -21.75 10.01
C LEU A 59 -13.66 -21.74 9.32
N ALA A 60 -13.98 -20.66 8.59
CA ALA A 60 -15.22 -20.56 7.83
C ALA A 60 -15.33 -21.73 6.85
N GLN A 61 -14.24 -22.04 6.15
CA GLN A 61 -14.23 -23.13 5.20
C GLN A 61 -14.28 -24.51 5.84
N TRP A 62 -13.68 -24.69 7.03
CA TRP A 62 -13.79 -25.91 7.80
C TRP A 62 -15.23 -26.16 8.28
N ILE A 63 -15.94 -25.12 8.71
CA ILE A 63 -17.37 -25.18 9.05
C ILE A 63 -18.19 -25.61 7.82
N VAL A 64 -17.88 -25.05 6.65
CA VAL A 64 -18.50 -25.36 5.37
C VAL A 64 -18.30 -26.82 4.94
N LEU A 65 -17.09 -27.35 5.08
CA LEU A 65 -16.74 -28.71 4.63
C LEU A 65 -17.00 -29.79 5.70
N GLY A 66 -17.12 -29.41 6.98
CA GLY A 66 -17.03 -30.32 8.12
C GLY A 66 -18.33 -30.67 8.85
N GLY A 67 -19.48 -30.07 8.53
CA GLY A 67 -20.70 -30.41 9.30
C GLY A 67 -22.07 -29.97 8.76
N ALA A 68 -22.14 -29.01 7.84
CA ALA A 68 -23.38 -28.66 7.16
C ALA A 68 -23.04 -28.14 5.76
N ALA A 69 -23.68 -28.69 4.72
CA ALA A 69 -23.57 -28.10 3.38
C ALA A 69 -23.99 -26.62 3.47
N PRO A 70 -23.10 -25.66 3.15
CA PRO A 70 -23.45 -24.26 3.29
C PRO A 70 -24.63 -23.95 2.39
N THR A 71 -25.64 -23.29 2.95
CA THR A 71 -26.53 -22.52 2.09
C THR A 71 -25.72 -21.41 1.43
N PRO A 72 -26.06 -21.00 0.20
CA PRO A 72 -25.40 -19.86 -0.45
C PRO A 72 -25.29 -18.63 0.46
N GLU A 73 -26.30 -18.41 1.31
CA GLU A 73 -26.35 -17.32 2.29
C GLU A 73 -25.26 -17.41 3.37
N THR A 74 -25.02 -18.61 3.93
CA THR A 74 -23.96 -18.82 4.92
C THR A 74 -22.56 -18.64 4.33
N ALA A 75 -22.36 -19.09 3.08
CA ALA A 75 -21.08 -18.90 2.37
C ALA A 75 -20.81 -17.42 2.07
N VAL A 76 -21.83 -16.68 1.59
CA VAL A 76 -21.72 -15.25 1.31
C VAL A 76 -21.45 -14.47 2.59
N THR A 77 -22.17 -14.77 3.68
CA THR A 77 -22.01 -14.07 4.96
C THR A 77 -20.64 -14.32 5.57
N ALA A 78 -20.15 -15.57 5.57
CA ALA A 78 -18.83 -15.91 6.08
C ALA A 78 -17.71 -15.30 5.24
N GLY A 79 -17.84 -15.33 3.91
CA GLY A 79 -16.90 -14.69 2.99
C GLY A 79 -16.84 -13.17 3.18
N ALA A 80 -18.00 -12.51 3.32
CA ALA A 80 -18.06 -11.07 3.58
C ALA A 80 -17.42 -10.71 4.94
N ALA A 81 -17.73 -11.46 6.00
CA ALA A 81 -17.13 -11.24 7.32
C ALA A 81 -15.61 -11.42 7.30
N GLY A 82 -15.13 -12.51 6.69
CA GLY A 82 -13.69 -12.77 6.53
C GLY A 82 -12.99 -11.70 5.69
N GLY A 83 -13.63 -11.25 4.59
CA GLY A 83 -13.13 -10.18 3.74
C GLY A 83 -13.03 -8.84 4.48
N VAL A 84 -14.04 -8.48 5.27
CA VAL A 84 -14.01 -7.26 6.11
C VAL A 84 -12.87 -7.34 7.12
N VAL A 85 -12.69 -8.47 7.80
CA VAL A 85 -11.58 -8.64 8.75
C VAL A 85 -10.23 -8.52 8.03
N ALA A 86 -10.06 -9.19 6.89
CA ALA A 86 -8.83 -9.11 6.09
C ALA A 86 -8.53 -7.67 5.65
N ILE A 87 -9.54 -6.92 5.19
CA ILE A 87 -9.39 -5.51 4.81
C ILE A 87 -8.94 -4.69 6.01
N VAL A 88 -9.59 -4.85 7.16
CA VAL A 88 -9.26 -4.14 8.40
C VAL A 88 -7.79 -4.37 8.75
N PHE A 89 -7.35 -5.63 8.85
CA PHE A 89 -5.96 -5.97 9.15
C PHE A 89 -4.97 -5.52 8.05
N SER A 90 -5.37 -5.52 6.78
CA SER A 90 -4.51 -5.03 5.70
C SER A 90 -4.26 -3.51 5.79
N LEU A 91 -5.26 -2.72 6.20
CA LEU A 91 -5.12 -1.28 6.41
C LEU A 91 -4.19 -0.99 7.59
N PHE A 92 -4.30 -1.79 8.66
CA PHE A 92 -3.36 -1.75 9.78
C PHE A 92 -1.93 -2.06 9.36
N ALA A 93 -1.76 -3.14 8.59
CA ALA A 93 -0.46 -3.55 8.07
C ALA A 93 0.15 -2.45 7.21
N GLN A 94 -0.64 -1.80 6.35
CA GLN A 94 -0.20 -0.68 5.53
C GLN A 94 0.27 0.50 6.38
N GLY A 95 -0.50 0.89 7.39
CA GLY A 95 -0.11 1.99 8.28
C GLY A 95 1.18 1.70 9.06
N ALA A 96 1.30 0.51 9.64
CA ALA A 96 2.51 0.04 10.32
C ALA A 96 3.72 -0.02 9.37
N SER A 97 3.49 -0.50 8.15
CA SER A 97 4.51 -0.63 7.11
C SER A 97 5.06 0.72 6.66
N VAL A 98 4.19 1.71 6.46
CA VAL A 98 4.58 3.10 6.14
C VAL A 98 5.43 3.70 7.27
N PHE A 99 5.01 3.52 8.53
CA PHE A 99 5.77 3.98 9.70
C PHE A 99 7.19 3.39 9.74
N VAL A 100 7.30 2.07 9.60
CA VAL A 100 8.61 1.38 9.60
C VAL A 100 9.47 1.79 8.41
N ALA A 101 8.91 1.83 7.21
CA ALA A 101 9.63 2.20 6.00
C ALA A 101 10.23 3.61 6.07
N ILE A 102 9.49 4.58 6.66
CA ILE A 102 9.98 5.95 6.88
C ILE A 102 11.10 5.99 7.92
N ARG A 103 10.94 5.29 9.05
CA ARG A 103 11.94 5.25 10.13
C ARG A 103 13.23 4.56 9.71
N GLU A 104 13.13 3.45 9.00
CA GLU A 104 14.31 2.74 8.48
C GLU A 104 15.01 3.53 7.37
N ALA A 105 14.28 4.37 6.61
CA ALA A 105 14.89 5.27 5.63
C ALA A 105 15.89 6.24 6.26
N VAL A 106 15.67 6.65 7.51
CA VAL A 106 16.57 7.55 8.25
C VAL A 106 17.53 6.79 9.19
N GLY A 107 17.68 5.48 9.01
CA GLY A 107 18.60 4.65 9.80
C GLY A 107 18.14 4.43 11.25
N ARG A 108 16.85 4.64 11.56
CA ARG A 108 16.28 4.39 12.89
C ARG A 108 15.51 3.06 12.90
N PRO A 109 16.15 1.92 13.21
CA PRO A 109 15.45 0.64 13.26
C PRO A 109 14.31 0.68 14.28
N VAL A 110 13.23 -0.05 13.98
CA VAL A 110 12.02 -0.09 14.80
C VAL A 110 11.74 -1.55 15.16
N GLN A 111 11.53 -1.82 16.44
CA GLN A 111 11.06 -3.14 16.88
C GLN A 111 9.58 -3.32 16.47
N ALA A 112 9.21 -4.52 16.03
CA ALA A 112 7.86 -4.81 15.54
C ALA A 112 6.74 -4.42 16.53
N GLY A 113 6.97 -4.56 17.84
CA GLY A 113 6.00 -4.15 18.87
C GLY A 113 5.71 -2.65 18.90
N ALA A 114 6.74 -1.81 18.70
CA ALA A 114 6.56 -0.36 18.65
C ALA A 114 5.79 0.07 17.39
N ALA A 115 6.02 -0.61 16.26
CA ALA A 115 5.27 -0.38 15.03
C ALA A 115 3.78 -0.75 15.18
N LEU A 116 3.48 -1.87 15.86
CA LEU A 116 2.10 -2.30 16.13
C LEU A 116 1.39 -1.34 17.08
N HIS A 117 2.05 -0.88 18.15
CA HIS A 117 1.46 0.10 19.06
C HIS A 117 1.15 1.42 18.35
N PHE A 118 2.08 1.89 17.51
CA PHE A 118 1.87 3.07 16.68
C PHE A 118 0.68 2.88 15.72
N ALA A 119 0.61 1.74 15.03
CA ALA A 119 -0.48 1.45 14.10
C ALA A 119 -1.84 1.33 14.82
N ALA A 120 -1.87 0.78 16.04
CA ALA A 120 -3.08 0.73 16.86
C ALA A 120 -3.59 2.15 17.22
N GLY A 121 -2.69 3.11 17.46
CA GLY A 121 -3.07 4.51 17.68
C GLY A 121 -3.66 5.18 16.43
N ARG A 122 -3.38 4.66 15.23
CA ARG A 122 -3.87 5.19 13.94
C ARG A 122 -4.94 4.30 13.29
N ALA A 123 -5.41 3.30 14.03
CA ALA A 123 -6.45 2.35 13.67
C ALA A 123 -7.70 2.99 13.07
N LEU A 124 -8.41 3.73 13.92
CA LEU A 124 -9.73 4.26 13.65
C LEU A 124 -9.68 5.31 12.53
N PRO A 125 -8.70 6.23 12.49
CA PRO A 125 -8.54 7.13 11.35
C PRO A 125 -8.32 6.40 10.02
N LEU A 126 -7.46 5.36 9.99
CA LEU A 126 -7.21 4.59 8.77
C LEU A 126 -8.44 3.82 8.31
N LEU A 127 -9.19 3.23 9.24
CA LEU A 127 -10.44 2.53 8.92
C LEU A 127 -11.52 3.50 8.46
N GLY A 128 -11.73 4.60 9.18
CA GLY A 128 -12.75 5.60 8.85
C GLY A 128 -12.50 6.22 7.47
N TRP A 129 -11.30 6.73 7.23
CA TRP A 129 -10.96 7.31 5.94
C TRP A 129 -10.81 6.28 4.83
N GLY A 130 -10.34 5.07 5.15
CA GLY A 130 -10.28 3.94 4.22
C GLY A 130 -11.67 3.54 3.74
N LEU A 131 -12.66 3.49 4.63
CA LEU A 131 -14.06 3.21 4.29
C LEU A 131 -14.66 4.31 3.41
N VAL A 132 -14.46 5.58 3.77
CA VAL A 132 -14.89 6.73 2.95
C VAL A 132 -14.25 6.66 1.57
N GLY A 133 -12.93 6.40 1.49
CA GLY A 133 -12.22 6.22 0.23
C GLY A 133 -12.78 5.06 -0.60
N GLY A 134 -13.03 3.91 0.03
CA GLY A 134 -13.62 2.74 -0.62
C GLY A 134 -15.02 3.00 -1.19
N VAL A 135 -15.88 3.68 -0.44
CA VAL A 135 -17.22 4.08 -0.89
C VAL A 135 -17.15 5.05 -2.06
N LEU A 136 -16.26 6.04 -2.01
CA LEU A 136 -16.07 6.98 -3.11
C LEU A 136 -15.51 6.31 -4.37
N ILE A 137 -14.59 5.36 -4.22
CA ILE A 137 -14.09 4.55 -5.34
C ILE A 137 -15.23 3.74 -5.94
N PHE A 138 -16.00 3.04 -5.11
CA PHE A 138 -17.12 2.19 -5.55
C PHE A 138 -18.18 3.01 -6.28
N LEU A 139 -18.68 4.09 -5.67
CA LEU A 139 -19.67 4.98 -6.27
C LEU A 139 -19.12 5.66 -7.53
N GLY A 140 -17.85 6.07 -7.51
CA GLY A 140 -17.17 6.62 -8.66
C GLY A 140 -17.19 5.64 -9.82
N LEU A 141 -16.65 4.44 -9.65
CA LEU A 141 -16.62 3.43 -10.72
C LEU A 141 -18.01 3.01 -11.19
N LEU A 142 -18.99 2.94 -10.29
CA LEU A 142 -20.37 2.56 -10.60
C LEU A 142 -21.11 3.62 -11.43
N LEU A 143 -21.01 4.88 -11.02
CA LEU A 143 -21.73 5.98 -11.69
C LEU A 143 -20.98 6.47 -12.93
N LEU A 144 -19.65 6.63 -12.83
CA LEU A 144 -18.79 7.24 -13.84
C LEU A 144 -17.35 6.72 -13.72
N VAL A 145 -16.91 5.86 -14.66
CA VAL A 145 -15.58 5.23 -14.65
C VAL A 145 -14.43 6.23 -14.41
N VAL A 146 -14.49 7.42 -15.02
CA VAL A 146 -13.42 8.44 -14.91
C VAL A 146 -13.27 9.00 -13.49
N PRO A 147 -14.31 9.53 -12.82
CA PRO A 147 -14.28 9.85 -11.40
C PRO A 147 -13.80 8.71 -10.50
N GLY A 148 -14.22 7.47 -10.76
CA GLY A 148 -13.74 6.29 -10.03
C GLY A 148 -12.22 6.15 -10.08
N ILE A 149 -11.64 6.17 -11.29
CA ILE A 149 -10.19 6.08 -11.51
C ILE A 149 -9.44 7.23 -10.82
N TYR A 150 -9.99 8.44 -10.90
CA TYR A 150 -9.42 9.61 -10.23
C TYR A 150 -9.37 9.42 -8.71
N VAL A 151 -10.47 9.01 -8.08
CA VAL A 151 -10.52 8.75 -6.63
C VAL A 151 -9.58 7.61 -6.24
N THR A 152 -9.52 6.52 -7.02
CA THR A 152 -8.59 5.41 -6.76
C THR A 152 -7.15 5.90 -6.73
N THR A 153 -6.77 6.76 -7.69
CA THR A 153 -5.42 7.34 -7.75
C THR A 153 -5.12 8.14 -6.48
N VAL A 154 -6.07 8.96 -6.02
CA VAL A 154 -5.91 9.78 -4.81
C VAL A 154 -5.74 8.92 -3.56
N VAL A 155 -6.64 7.96 -3.37
CA VAL A 155 -6.67 7.09 -2.19
C VAL A 155 -5.40 6.26 -2.11
N VAL A 156 -5.01 5.62 -3.21
CA VAL A 156 -3.86 4.70 -3.23
C VAL A 156 -2.53 5.44 -3.12
N ALA A 157 -2.41 6.61 -3.75
CA ALA A 157 -1.15 7.35 -3.78
C ALA A 157 -0.83 8.10 -2.48
N ALA A 158 -1.85 8.60 -1.76
CA ALA A 158 -1.64 9.58 -0.70
C ALA A 158 -2.31 9.26 0.64
N LEU A 159 -3.45 8.55 0.67
CA LEU A 159 -4.29 8.51 1.87
C LEU A 159 -3.57 7.91 3.09
N VAL A 160 -2.88 6.79 2.91
CA VAL A 160 -2.16 6.14 4.02
C VAL A 160 -1.10 7.08 4.59
N GLY A 161 -0.30 7.72 3.73
CA GLY A 161 0.73 8.68 4.14
C GLY A 161 0.14 9.89 4.87
N VAL A 162 -0.95 10.46 4.36
CA VAL A 162 -1.65 11.60 4.96
C VAL A 162 -2.20 11.24 6.35
N VAL A 163 -2.85 10.09 6.49
CA VAL A 163 -3.43 9.67 7.78
C VAL A 163 -2.34 9.32 8.80
N VAL A 164 -1.28 8.64 8.36
CA VAL A 164 -0.19 8.18 9.22
C VAL A 164 0.76 9.31 9.61
N VAL A 165 1.17 10.15 8.66
CA VAL A 165 2.18 11.19 8.88
C VAL A 165 1.55 12.51 9.28
N GLU A 166 0.50 12.95 8.57
CA GLU A 166 -0.08 14.29 8.79
C GLU A 166 -1.27 14.31 9.77
N ARG A 167 -1.80 13.13 10.14
CA ARG A 167 -3.09 13.01 10.86
C ARG A 167 -4.26 13.67 10.12
N GLY A 168 -4.12 13.80 8.80
CA GLY A 168 -5.09 14.46 7.92
C GLY A 168 -6.21 13.53 7.44
N GLY A 169 -7.11 14.09 6.63
CA GLY A 169 -8.22 13.38 6.00
C GLY A 169 -8.09 13.25 4.49
N ILE A 170 -9.18 12.82 3.84
CA ILE A 170 -9.20 12.60 2.39
C ILE A 170 -9.07 13.91 1.59
N ASP A 171 -9.54 15.03 2.13
CA ASP A 171 -9.41 16.38 1.59
C ASP A 171 -7.94 16.75 1.36
N ARG A 172 -7.09 16.38 2.32
CA ARG A 172 -5.65 16.59 2.25
C ARG A 172 -5.01 15.71 1.18
N ALA A 173 -5.44 14.45 1.05
CA ALA A 173 -5.00 13.55 -0.02
C ALA A 173 -5.35 14.10 -1.41
N PHE A 174 -6.57 14.62 -1.61
CA PHE A 174 -6.97 15.30 -2.85
C PHE A 174 -6.07 16.50 -3.13
N THR A 175 -5.79 17.32 -2.13
CA THR A 175 -4.95 18.52 -2.27
C THR A 175 -3.55 18.18 -2.79
N LEU A 176 -2.92 17.14 -2.25
CA LEU A 176 -1.60 16.69 -2.68
C LEU A 176 -1.61 16.16 -4.12
N VAL A 177 -2.54 15.27 -4.45
CA VAL A 177 -2.57 14.59 -5.75
C VAL A 177 -3.02 15.52 -6.88
N ASN A 178 -3.92 16.46 -6.62
CA ASN A 178 -4.46 17.37 -7.65
C ASN A 178 -3.40 18.18 -8.38
N ARG A 179 -2.39 18.65 -7.65
CA ARG A 179 -1.29 19.44 -8.24
C ARG A 179 -0.44 18.62 -9.21
N ARG A 180 -0.49 17.30 -9.12
CA ARG A 180 0.40 16.40 -9.86
C ARG A 180 -0.30 15.11 -10.26
N PHE A 181 -1.56 15.24 -10.67
CA PHE A 181 -2.43 14.10 -10.95
C PHE A 181 -1.86 13.22 -12.05
N LEU A 182 -1.50 13.77 -13.21
CA LEU A 182 -1.06 12.97 -14.37
C LEU A 182 0.21 12.13 -14.08
N PRO A 183 1.31 12.68 -13.51
CA PRO A 183 2.45 11.86 -13.14
C PRO A 183 2.13 10.78 -12.10
N THR A 184 1.28 11.11 -11.12
CA THR A 184 0.86 10.17 -10.07
C THR A 184 0.03 9.04 -10.66
N PHE A 185 -0.95 9.38 -11.50
CA PHE A 185 -1.77 8.43 -12.23
C PHE A 185 -0.93 7.50 -13.08
N GLY A 186 0.03 8.01 -13.85
CA GLY A 186 0.92 7.18 -14.67
C GLY A 186 1.68 6.12 -13.85
N ARG A 187 2.16 6.48 -12.65
CA ARG A 187 2.81 5.53 -11.74
C ARG A 187 1.84 4.52 -11.16
N MET A 188 0.64 4.95 -10.77
CA MET A 188 -0.39 4.04 -10.28
C MET A 188 -0.79 3.04 -11.37
N VAL A 189 -0.95 3.49 -12.62
CA VAL A 189 -1.21 2.60 -13.77
C VAL A 189 -0.10 1.57 -13.91
N ILE A 190 1.17 1.98 -13.88
CA ILE A 190 2.29 1.03 -13.97
C ILE A 190 2.24 0.01 -12.82
N PHE A 191 2.06 0.49 -11.58
CA PHE A 191 1.94 -0.39 -10.42
C PHE A 191 0.78 -1.39 -10.57
N PHE A 192 -0.40 -0.93 -10.99
CA PHE A 192 -1.57 -1.78 -11.19
C PHE A 192 -1.38 -2.79 -12.33
N VAL A 193 -0.78 -2.39 -13.45
CA VAL A 193 -0.52 -3.30 -14.57
C VAL A 193 0.47 -4.39 -14.17
N VAL A 194 1.58 -4.01 -13.53
CA VAL A 194 2.58 -4.97 -13.02
C VAL A 194 1.97 -5.87 -11.95
N GLY A 195 1.23 -5.29 -11.00
CA GLY A 195 0.56 -6.02 -9.93
C GLY A 195 -0.52 -6.97 -10.44
N PHE A 196 -1.25 -6.58 -11.48
CA PHE A 196 -2.21 -7.45 -12.16
C PHE A 196 -1.51 -8.63 -12.83
N GLY A 197 -0.47 -8.39 -13.62
CA GLY A 197 0.30 -9.46 -14.26
C GLY A 197 0.90 -10.44 -13.25
N TYR A 198 1.47 -9.91 -12.15
CA TYR A 198 1.98 -10.73 -11.05
C TYR A 198 0.86 -11.54 -10.37
N SER A 199 -0.28 -10.91 -10.05
CA SER A 199 -1.42 -11.58 -9.42
C SER A 199 -2.00 -12.68 -10.30
N SER A 200 -2.11 -12.45 -11.62
CA SER A 200 -2.55 -13.47 -12.57
C SER A 200 -1.59 -14.65 -12.64
N MET A 201 -0.28 -14.38 -12.63
CA MET A 201 0.75 -15.43 -12.58
C MET A 201 0.65 -16.25 -11.28
N VAL A 202 0.53 -15.58 -10.13
CA VAL A 202 0.36 -16.26 -8.84
C VAL A 202 -0.91 -17.11 -8.83
N GLY A 203 -2.04 -16.57 -9.30
CA GLY A 203 -3.29 -17.32 -9.40
C GLY A 203 -3.18 -18.57 -10.28
N ALA A 204 -2.49 -18.46 -11.43
CA ALA A 204 -2.24 -19.61 -12.30
C ALA A 204 -1.35 -20.66 -11.63
N VAL A 205 -0.27 -20.25 -10.96
CA VAL A 205 0.61 -21.18 -10.23
C VAL A 205 -0.14 -21.91 -9.13
N VAL A 206 -0.91 -21.18 -8.31
CA VAL A 206 -1.69 -21.75 -7.22
C VAL A 206 -2.72 -22.75 -7.74
N ALA A 207 -3.45 -22.41 -8.81
CA ALA A 207 -4.45 -23.30 -9.41
C ALA A 207 -3.86 -24.60 -9.99
N LEU A 208 -2.57 -24.61 -10.34
CA LEU A 208 -1.88 -25.80 -10.86
C LEU A 208 -1.41 -26.76 -9.76
N VAL A 209 -1.17 -26.26 -8.55
CA VAL A 209 -0.49 -27.03 -7.47
C VAL A 209 -1.34 -27.23 -6.22
N SER A 210 -2.51 -26.59 -6.16
CA SER A 210 -3.41 -26.63 -5.01
C SER A 210 -4.84 -26.91 -5.45
N GLU A 211 -5.57 -27.68 -4.64
CA GLU A 211 -7.00 -27.88 -4.84
C GLU A 211 -7.77 -26.64 -4.39
N PRO A 212 -8.82 -26.23 -5.13
CA PRO A 212 -9.69 -25.13 -4.72
C PRO A 212 -10.26 -25.30 -3.31
N GLY A 213 -10.11 -24.29 -2.48
CA GLY A 213 -10.42 -24.27 -1.05
C GLY A 213 -9.35 -24.92 -0.17
N SER A 214 -8.35 -25.63 -0.67
CA SER A 214 -7.42 -26.32 0.24
C SER A 214 -6.66 -25.35 1.17
N LEU A 215 -6.30 -25.80 2.38
CA LEU A 215 -5.38 -25.04 3.25
C LEU A 215 -4.06 -24.72 2.51
N ASN A 216 -3.63 -25.59 1.59
CA ASN A 216 -2.47 -25.37 0.74
C ASN A 216 -2.67 -24.17 -0.20
N GLU A 217 -3.84 -24.02 -0.83
CA GLU A 217 -4.18 -22.85 -1.64
C GLU A 217 -4.08 -21.56 -0.82
N LEU A 218 -4.67 -21.54 0.38
CA LEU A 218 -4.67 -20.37 1.26
C LEU A 218 -3.24 -19.96 1.65
N LEU A 219 -2.44 -20.92 2.10
CA LEU A 219 -1.06 -20.69 2.53
C LEU A 219 -0.18 -20.23 1.37
N LEU A 220 -0.27 -20.91 0.23
CA LEU A 220 0.52 -20.60 -0.95
C LEU A 220 0.16 -19.23 -1.53
N SER A 221 -1.12 -18.91 -1.63
CA SER A 221 -1.59 -17.59 -2.09
C SER A 221 -1.09 -16.47 -1.19
N GLY A 222 -1.14 -16.67 0.13
CA GLY A 222 -0.65 -15.67 1.09
C GLY A 222 0.85 -15.43 0.99
N VAL A 223 1.64 -16.50 0.92
CA VAL A 223 3.11 -16.41 0.77
C VAL A 223 3.47 -15.75 -0.56
N LEU A 224 2.85 -16.18 -1.66
CA LEU A 224 3.09 -15.62 -2.98
C LEU A 224 2.55 -14.21 -3.15
N ALA A 225 1.61 -13.75 -2.32
CA ALA A 225 1.17 -12.36 -2.31
C ALA A 225 2.17 -11.39 -1.64
N LEU A 226 3.10 -11.89 -0.81
CA LEU A 226 4.04 -11.06 -0.06
C LEU A 226 4.86 -10.11 -0.94
N PRO A 227 5.48 -10.51 -2.06
CA PRO A 227 6.26 -9.59 -2.87
C PRO A 227 5.46 -8.38 -3.35
N LEU A 228 4.20 -8.61 -3.75
CA LEU A 228 3.31 -7.54 -4.17
C LEU A 228 2.89 -6.64 -3.01
N SER A 229 2.62 -7.20 -1.82
CA SER A 229 2.29 -6.41 -0.63
C SER A 229 3.47 -5.53 -0.20
N LEU A 230 4.70 -6.05 -0.21
CA LEU A 230 5.91 -5.28 0.04
C LEU A 230 6.10 -4.15 -0.98
N ALA A 231 5.91 -4.44 -2.27
CA ALA A 231 5.99 -3.44 -3.33
C ALA A 231 4.95 -2.33 -3.14
N SER A 232 3.73 -2.67 -2.71
CA SER A 232 2.66 -1.70 -2.44
C SER A 232 3.03 -0.69 -1.35
N VAL A 233 3.76 -1.12 -0.31
CA VAL A 233 4.30 -0.23 0.74
C VAL A 233 5.31 0.72 0.14
N GLY A 234 6.26 0.20 -0.64
CA GLY A 234 7.28 1.02 -1.31
C GLY A 234 6.63 2.08 -2.21
N VAL A 235 5.65 1.68 -3.01
CA VAL A 235 4.86 2.57 -3.87
C VAL A 235 4.15 3.64 -3.05
N ALA A 236 3.46 3.25 -1.97
CA ALA A 236 2.72 4.20 -1.13
C ALA A 236 3.66 5.24 -0.48
N VAL A 237 4.75 4.81 0.14
CA VAL A 237 5.67 5.71 0.87
C VAL A 237 6.40 6.65 -0.08
N VAL A 238 6.95 6.13 -1.19
CA VAL A 238 7.74 6.91 -2.14
C VAL A 238 6.86 7.89 -2.91
N THR A 239 5.66 7.47 -3.30
CA THR A 239 4.70 8.36 -3.97
C THR A 239 4.22 9.46 -3.03
N TYR A 240 3.90 9.14 -1.78
CA TYR A 240 3.53 10.13 -0.78
C TYR A 240 4.67 11.13 -0.50
N ALA A 241 5.90 10.65 -0.30
CA ALA A 241 7.06 11.49 -0.05
C ALA A 241 7.33 12.45 -1.22
N GLU A 242 7.17 11.97 -2.45
CA GLU A 242 7.26 12.81 -3.65
C GLU A 242 6.19 13.90 -3.67
N LEU A 243 4.93 13.54 -3.42
CA LEU A 243 3.83 14.51 -3.40
C LEU A 243 4.07 15.61 -2.36
N ARG A 244 4.56 15.26 -1.16
CA ARG A 244 4.91 16.22 -0.12
C ARG A 244 6.11 17.08 -0.49
N PHE A 245 7.14 16.52 -1.13
CA PHE A 245 8.28 17.29 -1.61
C PHE A 245 7.90 18.32 -2.68
N HIS A 246 6.96 17.97 -3.57
CA HIS A 246 6.47 18.90 -4.59
C HIS A 246 5.56 19.99 -4.02
N GLU A 247 4.97 19.78 -2.86
CA GLU A 247 4.26 20.82 -2.12
C GLU A 247 5.22 21.73 -1.34
N ASP A 248 6.16 21.14 -0.59
CA ASP A 248 7.17 21.83 0.20
C ASP A 248 8.55 21.17 -0.06
N PRO A 249 9.44 21.82 -0.84
CA PRO A 249 10.77 21.29 -1.16
C PRO A 249 11.68 21.07 0.05
N ALA A 250 11.32 21.58 1.24
CA ALA A 250 12.04 21.30 2.48
C ALA A 250 11.66 19.94 3.10
N VAL A 251 10.70 19.20 2.52
CA VAL A 251 10.35 17.85 2.96
C VAL A 251 11.42 16.85 2.54
N SER A 252 11.95 16.12 3.53
CA SER A 252 12.89 15.01 3.37
C SER A 252 12.41 13.81 4.19
N SER A 253 13.02 12.65 3.97
CA SER A 253 12.83 11.46 4.81
C SER A 253 13.00 11.77 6.30
N GLY A 254 13.99 12.62 6.64
CA GLY A 254 14.21 13.11 8.00
C GLY A 254 13.02 13.88 8.57
N ARG A 255 12.47 14.81 7.79
CA ARG A 255 11.29 15.58 8.21
C ARG A 255 10.04 14.71 8.35
N LEU A 256 9.81 13.79 7.42
CA LEU A 256 8.71 12.83 7.52
C LEU A 256 8.81 11.97 8.79
N ALA A 257 10.03 11.53 9.15
CA ALA A 257 10.26 10.77 10.37
C ALA A 257 9.97 11.59 11.64
N VAL A 258 10.27 12.89 11.64
CA VAL A 258 9.92 13.80 12.74
C VAL A 258 8.42 14.05 12.82
N GLU A 259 7.74 14.20 11.67
CA GLU A 259 6.29 14.40 11.62
C GLU A 259 5.50 13.19 12.17
N LEU A 260 6.03 11.97 12.03
CA LEU A 260 5.45 10.75 12.64
C LEU A 260 5.41 10.79 14.17
N GLU A 261 6.33 11.50 14.81
CA GLU A 261 6.52 11.53 16.27
C GLU A 261 5.70 12.64 16.96
N ARG A 262 5.11 13.56 16.18
CA ARG A 262 4.13 14.54 16.67
C ARG A 262 2.80 13.85 16.90
#